data_AF-A0A8C4T0V0-F1
#
_entry.id   AF-A0A8C4T0V0-F1
#
_cell.length_a   1.000
_cell.length_b   1.000
_cell.length_c   1.000
_cell.angle_alpha   90.00
_cell.angle_beta   90.00
_cell.angle_gamma   90.00
#
_symmetry.space_group_name_H-M   'P 1'
#
loop_
_entity.id
_entity.type
_entity.pdbx_description
1 polymer ?
#
loop_
_entity_poly.entity_id
_entity_poly.type
_entity_poly.pdbx_seq_one_letter_code
_entity_poly.pdbx_strand_id
1 'polypeptide(L)' 'MSGIQCSQIEAELYYLIARFLQSGPCKKTAQVLVEELDEYELIPKRLDWEGKEYKRTFEEWVSIYWESWKTLDRWKF' A
#
# COMPACT_ATOMS: atom_id res chain seq x y z
N MET A 1 15.13 15.98 -4.23
CA MET A 1 15.36 14.62 -3.67
C MET A 1 14.61 13.68 -4.57
N SER A 2 15.32 12.92 -5.41
CA SER A 2 14.70 11.92 -6.27
C SER A 2 14.12 10.84 -5.36
N GLY A 3 12.79 10.79 -5.23
CA GLY A 3 12.12 9.70 -4.53
C GLY A 3 12.62 8.38 -5.11
N ILE A 4 12.85 7.40 -4.23
CA ILE A 4 13.20 6.04 -4.63
C ILE A 4 12.13 5.59 -5.63
N GLN A 5 12.51 5.36 -6.88
CA GLN A 5 11.60 4.83 -7.90
C GLN A 5 11.35 3.36 -7.55
N CYS A 6 10.39 3.13 -6.66
CA CYS A 6 9.89 1.82 -6.30
C CYS A 6 9.11 1.28 -7.52
N SER A 7 9.52 0.15 -8.06
CA SER A 7 8.78 -0.51 -9.13
C SER A 7 7.39 -0.92 -8.63
N GLN A 8 6.42 -1.04 -9.53
CA GLN A 8 5.06 -1.47 -9.16
C GLN A 8 5.06 -2.81 -8.39
N ILE A 9 5.96 -3.72 -8.75
CA ILE A 9 6.11 -5.03 -8.10
C ILE A 9 6.60 -4.88 -6.65
N GLU A 10 7.59 -4.01 -6.41
CA GLU A 10 8.10 -3.76 -5.06
C GLU A 10 7.03 -3.12 -4.17
N ALA A 11 6.27 -2.15 -4.69
CA ALA A 11 5.15 -1.55 -3.97
C ALA A 11 4.10 -2.61 -3.60
N GLU A 12 3.70 -3.46 -4.55
CA GLU A 12 2.77 -4.57 -4.30
C GLU A 12 3.32 -5.56 -3.26
N LEU A 13 4.62 -5.83 -3.28
CA LEU A 13 5.26 -6.70 -2.28
C LEU A 13 5.19 -6.08 -0.87
N TYR A 14 5.53 -4.80 -0.74
CA TYR A 14 5.43 -4.09 0.55
C TYR A 14 3.99 -4.08 1.07
N TYR A 15 3.02 -3.88 0.18
CA TYR A 15 1.60 -3.98 0.51
C TYR A 15 1.24 -5.37 1.08
N LEU A 16 1.68 -6.44 0.42
CA LEU A 16 1.42 -7.81 0.87
C LEU A 16 2.09 -8.12 2.21
N ILE A 17 3.32 -7.68 2.42
CA ILE A 17 4.04 -7.84 3.69
C ILE A 17 3.32 -7.08 4.81
N ALA A 18 2.94 -5.83 4.59
CA ALA A 18 2.19 -5.04 5.57
C ALA A 18 0.86 -5.72 5.94
N ARG A 19 0.11 -6.22 4.95
CA ARG A 19 -1.13 -6.98 5.15
C ARG A 19 -0.91 -8.27 5.94
N PHE A 20 0.13 -9.03 5.61
CA PHE A 20 0.51 -10.25 6.32
C PHE A 20 0.87 -9.99 7.78
N LEU A 21 1.60 -8.90 8.05
CA LEU A 21 1.98 -8.54 9.41
C LEU A 21 0.78 -8.01 10.24
N GLN A 22 -0.17 -7.32 9.60
CA GLN A 22 -1.39 -6.83 10.26
C GLN A 22 -2.32 -7.96 10.72
N SER A 23 -2.40 -9.06 9.94
CA SER A 23 -3.19 -10.24 10.31
C SER A 23 -2.48 -11.14 11.32
N GLY A 24 -1.16 -11.02 11.45
CA GLY A 24 -0.34 -11.77 12.40
C GLY A 24 -0.21 -11.12 13.80
N PRO A 25 0.64 -11.71 14.67
CA PRO A 25 0.97 -11.14 15.98
C PRO A 25 1.84 -9.88 15.88
N CYS A 26 2.47 -9.64 14.73
CA CYS A 26 3.47 -8.59 14.50
C CYS A 26 2.85 -7.23 14.14
N LYS A 27 1.78 -6.82 14.83
CA LYS A 27 1.05 -5.57 14.53
C LYS A 27 1.91 -4.31 14.68
N LYS A 28 2.82 -4.28 15.65
CA LYS A 28 3.76 -3.16 15.84
C LYS A 28 4.69 -3.00 14.65
N THR A 29 5.24 -4.12 14.15
CA THR A 29 6.09 -4.12 12.95
C THR A 29 5.30 -3.67 11.72
N ALA A 30 4.05 -4.12 11.61
CA ALA A 30 3.18 -3.69 10.51
C ALA A 30 2.94 -2.18 10.52
N GLN A 31 2.72 -1.59 11.68
CA GLN A 31 2.52 -0.15 11.83
C GLN A 31 3.78 0.63 11.43
N VAL A 32 4.95 0.25 11.96
CA VAL A 32 6.23 0.89 11.61
C VAL A 32 6.48 0.79 10.10
N LEU A 33 6.22 -0.36 9.49
CA LEU A 33 6.37 -0.52 8.04
C LEU A 33 5.45 0.43 7.26
N VAL A 34 4.20 0.62 7.68
CA VAL A 34 3.27 1.55 7.02
C VAL A 34 3.74 3.00 7.17
N GLU A 35 4.26 3.38 8.34
CA GLU A 35 4.84 4.70 8.58
C GLU A 35 6.07 4.95 7.69
N GLU A 36 6.97 3.98 7.57
CA GLU A 36 8.13 4.05 6.68
C GLU A 36 7.70 4.16 5.19
N LEU A 37 6.66 3.43 4.77
CA LEU A 37 6.16 3.50 3.40
C LEU A 37 5.64 4.91 3.04
N ASP A 38 5.03 5.62 3.99
CA ASP A 38 4.58 7.00 3.79
C ASP A 38 5.77 7.99 3.82
N GLU A 39 6.71 7.80 4.74
CA GLU A 39 7.93 8.63 4.86
C GLU A 39 8.78 8.59 3.59
N TYR A 40 8.97 7.40 3.00
CA TYR A 40 9.72 7.22 1.76
C TYR A 40 8.90 7.43 0.49
N GLU A 41 7.63 7.85 0.61
CA GLU A 41 6.68 8.02 -0.52
C GLU A 41 6.59 6.77 -1.43
N LEU A 42 6.68 5.57 -0.84
CA LEU A 42 6.65 4.29 -1.54
C LEU A 42 5.22 3.85 -1.91
N ILE A 43 4.21 4.49 -1.30
CA ILE A 43 2.81 4.28 -1.62
C ILE A 43 2.53 4.86 -3.02
N PRO A 44 1.99 4.06 -3.96
CA PRO A 44 1.62 4.55 -5.28
C PRO A 44 0.63 5.71 -5.21
N LYS A 45 1.04 6.81 -5.83
CA LYS A 45 0.23 8.03 -5.91
C LYS A 45 -0.98 7.81 -6.82
N ARG A 46 -2.03 8.58 -6.57
CA ARG A 46 -3.18 8.63 -7.46
C ARG A 46 -2.91 9.63 -8.59
N LEU A 47 -3.22 9.23 -9.81
CA LEU A 47 -3.33 10.15 -10.94
C LEU A 47 -4.80 10.55 -11.13
N ASP A 48 -5.03 11.84 -11.35
CA ASP A 48 -6.31 12.31 -11.87
C ASP A 48 -6.36 12.20 -13.41
N TRP A 49 -7.50 12.59 -13.98
CA TRP A 49 -7.72 12.59 -15.42
C TRP A 49 -6.92 13.69 -16.16
N GLU A 50 -6.40 14.68 -15.43
CA GLU A 50 -5.49 15.71 -15.94
C GLU A 50 -4.01 15.29 -15.81
N GLY A 51 -3.73 14.12 -15.24
CA GLY A 51 -2.38 13.58 -15.01
C GLY A 51 -1.66 14.13 -13.78
N LYS A 52 -2.38 14.83 -12.89
CA LYS A 52 -1.82 15.35 -11.64
C LYS A 52 -1.78 14.27 -10.57
N GLU A 53 -0.65 14.20 -9.88
CA GLU A 53 -0.40 13.26 -8.79
C GLU A 53 -0.92 13.79 -7.46
N TYR A 54 -1.59 12.91 -6.72
CA TYR A 54 -2.02 13.16 -5.34
C TYR A 54 -1.47 12.08 -4.43
N LYS A 55 -1.00 12.51 -3.26
CA LYS A 55 -0.66 11.61 -2.15
C LYS A 55 -1.89 10.83 -1.73
N ARG A 56 -1.68 9.61 -1.27
CA ARG A 56 -2.70 8.69 -0.81
C ARG A 56 -2.21 8.01 0.45
N THR A 57 -3.11 7.73 1.39
CA THR A 57 -2.75 6.94 2.58
C THR A 57 -2.72 5.45 2.29
N PHE A 58 -2.06 4.68 3.15
CA PHE A 58 -2.04 3.23 3.03
C PHE A 58 -3.46 2.64 3.10
N GLU A 59 -4.33 3.17 3.97
CA GLU A 59 -5.72 2.72 4.12
C GLU A 59 -6.55 2.97 2.86
N GLU A 60 -6.39 4.13 2.22
CA GLU A 60 -7.04 4.42 0.94
C GLU A 60 -6.56 3.45 -0.15
N TRP A 61 -5.27 3.10 -0.13
CA TRP A 61 -4.70 2.15 -1.08
C TRP A 61 -5.25 0.74 -0.86
N VAL A 62 -5.34 0.29 0.40
CA VAL A 62 -6.01 -0.97 0.80
C VAL A 62 -7.47 -0.97 0.37
N SER A 63 -8.19 0.14 0.54
CA SER A 63 -9.62 0.23 0.17
C SER A 63 -9.82 0.03 -1.33
N ILE A 64 -8.96 0.62 -2.17
CA ILE A 64 -9.04 0.48 -3.63
C ILE A 64 -8.73 -0.94 -4.07
N TYR A 65 -7.68 -1.55 -3.51
CA TYR A 65 -7.42 -2.95 -3.79
C TYR A 65 -8.58 -3.82 -3.30
N TRP A 66 -9.11 -3.58 -2.10
CA TRP A 66 -10.25 -4.31 -1.58
C TRP A 66 -11.46 -4.27 -2.53
N GLU A 67 -11.78 -3.11 -3.13
CA GLU A 67 -12.85 -3.04 -4.13
C GLU A 67 -12.56 -3.86 -5.38
N SER A 68 -11.30 -3.87 -5.83
CA SER A 68 -10.84 -4.71 -6.94
C SER A 68 -10.90 -6.20 -6.61
N TRP A 69 -10.66 -6.59 -5.36
CA TRP A 69 -10.59 -7.98 -4.90
C TRP A 69 -11.88 -8.49 -4.24
N LYS A 70 -12.93 -7.65 -4.10
CA LYS A 70 -14.28 -8.05 -3.61
C LYS A 70 -14.91 -9.20 -4.41
N THR A 71 -14.54 -9.37 -5.68
CA THR A 71 -14.99 -10.48 -6.53
C THR A 71 -14.23 -11.78 -6.25
N LEU A 72 -13.10 -11.72 -5.52
CA LEU A 72 -12.22 -12.83 -5.17
C LEU A 72 -12.25 -13.07 -3.65
N ASP A 73 -13.46 -13.17 -3.09
CA ASP A 73 -13.76 -13.42 -1.67
C ASP A 73 -13.35 -14.85 -1.23
N ARG A 74 -12.05 -15.16 -1.32
CA ARG A 74 -11.47 -16.46 -0.95
C ARG A 74 -10.31 -16.35 0.04
N TRP A 75 -9.66 -15.20 0.15
CA TRP A 75 -8.45 -15.04 0.95
C TRP A 75 -8.61 -13.93 1.98
N LYS A 76 -9.44 -14.18 2.99
CA LYS A 76 -9.43 -13.42 4.24
C LYS A 76 -8.26 -13.91 5.10
N PHE A 77 -7.09 -13.39 4.80
CA PHE A 77 -6.00 -13.30 5.76
C PHE A 77 -5.95 -11.86 6.28
#